data_AF-A0A3L7Y770-F1
#
_entry.id   AF-A0A3L7Y770-F1
#
_cell.length_a   1.000
_cell.length_b   1.000
_cell.length_c   1.000
_cell.angle_alpha   90.00
_cell.angle_beta   90.00
_cell.angle_gamma   90.00
#
_symmetry.space_group_name_H-M   'P 1'
#
loop_
_entity.id
_entity.type
_entity.pdbx_description
1 polymer ?
#
loop_
_entity_poly.entity_id
_entity_poly.type
_entity_poly.pdbx_seq_one_letter_code
_entity_poly.pdbx_strand_id
1 'polypeptide(L)'
;MGNRQHKLFLAGCAAVLIAGCVAAQAAIPQRARIELQPAATAEPTPTAPPPTAVPTLPPPTPTVPAPAAESKPKNFYRSQPGDTVPALAGRFGVSEGDLRAANPSLPMTGVLVAPGSNLLVSMFDFSVPPQPQIIPDNTFVYGPLQELYPVINDGAQAGPWLASVREKDGETYRADGWQVLQKAARNYSINPRLLLALLEYQSGLYTGNAPSKEQETYPFGLKDWQDAGFANQLRGAVLLLNEGYYGWRAGTLRSLTPAAGWGWRP
;
A
#
# COMPACT_ATOMS: atom_id res chain seq x y z
N MET A 1 -19.41 60.16 -44.27
CA MET A 1 -18.26 61.01 -44.65
C MET A 1 -17.02 60.15 -44.54
N GLY A 2 -16.38 59.68 -45.62
CA GLY A 2 -15.71 60.47 -46.66
C GLY A 2 -14.20 60.36 -46.40
N ASN A 3 -13.50 59.30 -46.82
CA ASN A 3 -12.95 59.00 -48.16
C ASN A 3 -11.53 59.58 -48.39
N ARG A 4 -10.70 58.74 -49.05
CA ARG A 4 -9.44 58.96 -49.81
C ARG A 4 -8.11 58.71 -49.07
N GLN A 5 -7.34 57.66 -49.37
CA GLN A 5 -6.71 57.17 -50.63
C GLN A 5 -5.41 57.91 -50.99
N HIS A 6 -4.29 57.17 -51.14
CA HIS A 6 -3.37 57.16 -52.31
C HIS A 6 -2.28 56.08 -52.14
N LYS A 7 -2.29 55.00 -52.97
CA LYS A 7 -1.57 54.75 -54.26
C LYS A 7 -0.24 54.01 -54.06
N LEU A 8 -0.07 52.73 -54.45
CA LEU A 8 0.12 52.11 -55.79
C LEU A 8 1.58 52.09 -56.30
N PHE A 9 2.17 50.89 -56.41
CA PHE A 9 3.15 50.38 -57.40
C PHE A 9 3.26 48.86 -57.13
N LEU A 10 2.63 47.91 -57.84
CA LEU A 10 2.65 47.44 -59.24
C LEU A 10 3.96 46.79 -59.72
N ALA A 11 3.81 45.51 -60.10
CA ALA A 11 4.56 44.64 -61.05
C ALA A 11 5.23 43.42 -60.38
N GLY A 12 5.02 42.16 -60.78
CA GLY A 12 4.21 41.58 -61.85
C GLY A 12 4.50 40.08 -62.01
N CYS A 13 3.42 39.30 -62.17
CA CYS A 13 3.22 38.08 -62.96
C CYS A 13 4.42 37.17 -63.33
N ALA A 14 4.29 35.87 -63.04
CA ALA A 14 3.99 34.86 -64.08
C ALA A 14 3.65 33.50 -63.44
N ALA A 15 2.46 33.00 -63.77
CA ALA A 15 1.94 31.68 -63.44
C ALA A 15 2.33 30.65 -64.52
N VAL A 16 2.57 29.39 -64.13
CA VAL A 16 2.40 28.23 -65.00
C VAL A 16 1.78 27.08 -64.19
N LEU A 17 0.54 26.74 -64.54
CA LEU A 17 -0.15 25.51 -64.19
C LEU A 17 -0.06 24.58 -65.40
N ILE A 18 0.46 23.36 -65.25
CA ILE A 18 0.09 22.22 -66.11
C ILE A 18 -0.06 20.97 -65.23
N ALA A 19 -1.19 20.33 -65.42
CA ALA A 19 -1.67 19.13 -64.76
C ALA A 19 -1.04 17.84 -65.31
N GLY A 20 -0.99 16.82 -64.44
CA GLY A 20 -1.31 15.43 -64.80
C GLY A 20 -0.20 14.56 -65.39
N CYS A 21 0.28 13.59 -64.60
CA CYS A 21 0.03 12.16 -64.85
C CYS A 21 0.80 11.32 -63.81
N VAL A 22 0.05 10.50 -63.09
CA VAL A 22 0.59 9.40 -62.28
C VAL A 22 1.05 8.30 -63.24
N ALA A 23 2.34 7.95 -63.17
CA ALA A 23 2.83 6.68 -63.65
C ALA A 23 3.58 6.00 -62.50
N ALA A 24 2.97 4.94 -61.98
CA ALA A 24 3.61 4.03 -61.04
C ALA A 24 4.74 3.29 -61.79
N GLN A 25 5.99 3.61 -61.47
CA GLN A 25 7.13 2.84 -61.97
C GLN A 25 7.51 1.78 -60.93
N ALA A 26 7.22 0.53 -61.27
CA ALA A 26 7.62 -0.65 -60.52
C ALA A 26 9.15 -0.72 -60.42
N ALA A 27 9.65 -0.99 -59.21
CA ALA A 27 11.05 -1.26 -58.93
C ALA A 27 11.49 -2.55 -59.62
N ILE A 28 12.59 -2.48 -60.38
CA ILE A 28 13.33 -3.66 -60.86
C ILE A 28 14.63 -3.71 -60.03
N PRO A 29 14.96 -4.84 -59.38
CA PRO A 29 16.10 -4.93 -58.49
C PRO A 29 17.42 -4.90 -59.27
N GLN A 30 18.27 -3.93 -58.97
CA GLN A 30 19.67 -3.92 -59.37
C GLN A 30 20.36 -5.14 -58.74
N ARG A 31 20.91 -6.05 -59.56
CA ARG A 31 21.80 -7.12 -59.07
C ARG A 31 23.05 -6.48 -58.45
N ALA A 32 23.12 -6.45 -57.13
CA ALA A 32 24.35 -6.12 -56.43
C ALA A 32 25.37 -7.25 -56.66
N ARG A 33 26.49 -6.86 -57.26
CA ARG A 33 27.72 -7.65 -57.38
C ARG A 33 28.18 -8.02 -55.96
N ILE A 34 28.36 -9.31 -55.68
CA ILE A 34 28.99 -9.77 -54.43
C ILE A 34 30.49 -9.47 -54.57
N GLU A 35 30.92 -8.35 -54.03
CA GLU A 35 32.32 -8.12 -53.67
C GLU A 35 32.54 -8.75 -52.29
N LEU A 36 33.49 -9.69 -52.20
CA LEU A 36 33.85 -10.34 -50.94
C LEU A 36 34.59 -9.32 -50.06
N GLN A 37 33.87 -8.77 -49.07
CA GLN A 37 34.41 -7.92 -48.02
C GLN A 37 35.39 -8.71 -47.12
N PRO A 38 36.58 -8.19 -46.78
CA PRO A 38 37.45 -8.83 -45.80
C PRO A 38 36.80 -8.89 -44.42
N ALA A 39 36.98 -10.03 -43.74
CA ALA A 39 36.38 -10.37 -42.45
C ALA A 39 36.59 -9.27 -41.38
N ALA A 40 35.49 -8.68 -40.93
CA ALA A 40 35.47 -7.84 -39.74
C ALA A 40 35.62 -8.73 -38.49
N THR A 41 36.61 -8.41 -37.68
CA THR A 41 36.83 -8.93 -36.33
C THR A 41 35.53 -8.87 -35.53
N ALA A 42 35.09 -10.01 -34.99
CA ALA A 42 33.92 -10.09 -34.12
C ALA A 42 34.17 -9.27 -32.84
N GLU A 43 33.36 -8.23 -32.67
CA GLU A 43 33.24 -7.46 -31.43
C GLU A 43 32.52 -8.33 -30.38
N PRO A 44 32.98 -8.38 -29.12
CA PRO A 44 32.36 -9.24 -28.11
C PRO A 44 30.93 -8.77 -27.83
N THR A 45 29.98 -9.69 -27.99
CA THR A 45 28.58 -9.50 -27.59
C THR A 45 28.51 -9.07 -26.12
N PRO A 46 27.79 -7.98 -25.77
CA PRO A 46 27.56 -7.64 -24.38
C PRO A 46 26.68 -8.72 -23.75
N THR A 47 27.26 -9.49 -22.84
CA THR A 47 26.54 -10.43 -21.97
C THR A 47 25.47 -9.64 -21.21
N ALA A 48 24.20 -9.96 -21.45
CA ALA A 48 23.10 -9.44 -20.65
C ALA A 48 23.34 -9.80 -19.17
N PRO A 49 23.21 -8.84 -18.23
CA PRO A 49 23.34 -9.16 -16.81
C PRO A 49 22.27 -10.20 -16.43
N PRO A 50 22.59 -11.14 -15.53
CA PRO A 50 21.62 -12.11 -15.04
C PRO A 50 20.41 -11.36 -14.45
N PRO A 51 19.18 -11.87 -14.58
CA PRO A 51 18.00 -11.23 -14.02
C PRO A 51 18.23 -11.06 -12.52
N THR A 52 18.19 -9.81 -12.05
CA THR A 52 18.19 -9.49 -10.63
C THR A 52 17.06 -10.28 -9.97
N ALA A 53 17.41 -11.17 -9.05
CA ALA A 53 16.42 -11.92 -8.30
C ALA A 53 15.46 -10.92 -7.64
N VAL A 54 14.19 -10.97 -8.03
CA VAL A 54 13.14 -10.20 -7.35
C VAL A 54 13.14 -10.70 -5.91
N PRO A 55 13.29 -9.82 -4.91
CA PRO A 55 13.18 -10.22 -3.51
C PRO A 55 11.83 -10.90 -3.33
N THR A 56 11.87 -12.20 -3.09
CA THR A 56 10.67 -13.00 -2.84
C THR A 56 10.17 -12.59 -1.46
N LEU A 57 8.92 -12.12 -1.41
CA LEU A 57 8.27 -11.77 -0.14
C LEU A 57 8.38 -12.98 0.80
N PRO A 58 8.80 -12.81 2.07
CA PRO A 58 8.50 -13.83 3.06
C PRO A 58 6.98 -14.05 3.03
N PRO A 59 6.49 -15.31 3.01
CA PRO A 59 5.06 -15.56 2.97
C PRO A 59 4.40 -14.78 4.11
N PRO A 60 3.21 -14.17 3.88
CA PRO A 60 2.45 -13.59 4.97
C PRO A 60 2.33 -14.63 6.08
N THR A 61 2.42 -14.19 7.34
CA THR A 61 2.12 -15.10 8.46
C THR A 61 0.78 -15.76 8.17
N PRO A 62 0.70 -17.10 8.15
CA PRO A 62 -0.52 -17.77 7.73
C PRO A 62 -1.66 -17.36 8.65
N THR A 63 -2.77 -16.89 8.07
CA THR A 63 -4.05 -16.74 8.77
C THR A 63 -4.42 -18.11 9.32
N VAL A 64 -4.35 -18.27 10.65
CA VAL A 64 -4.67 -19.54 11.30
C VAL A 64 -6.16 -19.81 11.09
N PRO A 65 -6.55 -20.94 10.45
CA PRO A 65 -7.94 -21.37 10.38
C PRO A 65 -8.46 -21.68 11.79
N ALA A 66 -9.72 -21.33 12.07
CA ALA A 66 -10.37 -21.69 13.33
C ALA A 66 -10.34 -23.23 13.53
N PRO A 67 -9.93 -23.75 14.70
CA PRO A 67 -9.90 -25.18 14.96
C PRO A 67 -11.31 -25.79 14.95
N ALA A 68 -11.46 -26.98 14.35
CA ALA A 68 -12.68 -27.79 14.47
C ALA A 68 -12.84 -28.30 15.92
N ALA A 69 -14.05 -28.22 16.43
CA ALA A 69 -14.40 -28.42 17.83
C ALA A 69 -14.23 -29.87 18.31
N GLU A 70 -13.56 -30.08 19.45
CA GLU A 70 -13.79 -31.24 20.32
C GLU A 70 -13.43 -30.96 21.80
N SER A 71 -14.31 -31.45 22.69
CA SER A 71 -14.24 -31.55 24.16
C SER A 71 -13.70 -30.34 24.96
N LYS A 72 -14.61 -29.58 25.61
CA LYS A 72 -14.37 -28.36 26.43
C LYS A 72 -13.28 -27.46 25.83
N PRO A 73 -13.61 -26.43 25.03
CA PRO A 73 -12.62 -25.73 24.22
C PRO A 73 -11.56 -25.10 25.13
N LYS A 74 -10.40 -25.75 25.16
CA LYS A 74 -9.17 -25.16 25.66
C LYS A 74 -8.72 -24.18 24.60
N ASN A 75 -8.56 -22.92 24.99
CA ASN A 75 -8.11 -21.90 24.06
C ASN A 75 -6.61 -22.05 23.87
N PHE A 76 -6.24 -22.59 22.71
CA PHE A 76 -4.86 -22.72 22.27
C PHE A 76 -4.47 -21.53 21.39
N TYR A 77 -3.30 -20.98 21.65
CA TYR A 77 -2.70 -19.89 20.90
C TYR A 77 -1.35 -20.32 20.33
N ARG A 78 -1.15 -20.08 19.04
CA ARG A 78 0.14 -20.29 18.40
C ARG A 78 0.99 -19.02 18.50
N SER A 79 2.08 -19.10 19.25
CA SER A 79 2.96 -17.94 19.49
C SER A 79 3.55 -17.39 18.20
N GLN A 80 3.68 -16.06 18.17
CA GLN A 80 4.23 -15.28 17.08
C GLN A 80 5.61 -14.74 17.45
N PRO A 81 6.45 -14.38 16.45
CA PRO A 81 7.71 -13.71 16.69
C PRO A 81 7.53 -12.43 17.52
N GLY A 82 8.32 -12.31 18.60
CA GLY A 82 8.27 -11.17 19.52
C GLY A 82 7.20 -11.26 20.60
N ASP A 83 6.47 -12.37 20.72
CA ASP A 83 5.59 -12.59 21.86
C ASP A 83 6.36 -12.74 23.16
N THR A 84 5.79 -12.16 24.21
CA THR A 84 6.31 -12.25 25.56
C THR A 84 5.26 -12.77 26.52
N VAL A 85 5.70 -13.45 27.58
CA VAL A 85 4.79 -13.95 28.63
C VAL A 85 3.92 -12.83 29.23
N PRO A 86 4.45 -11.65 29.63
CA PRO A 86 3.61 -10.55 30.12
C PRO A 86 2.62 -10.03 29.08
N ALA A 87 3.01 -9.92 27.80
CA ALA A 87 2.10 -9.46 26.75
C ALA A 87 0.96 -10.47 26.51
N LEU A 88 1.28 -11.77 26.45
CA LEU A 88 0.26 -12.81 26.30
C LEU A 88 -0.66 -12.88 27.51
N ALA A 89 -0.11 -12.80 28.72
CA ALA A 89 -0.89 -12.73 29.96
C ALA A 89 -1.89 -11.55 29.91
N GLY A 90 -1.43 -10.36 29.51
CA GLY A 90 -2.28 -9.18 29.32
C GLY A 90 -3.35 -9.36 28.23
N ARG A 91 -2.98 -9.90 27.06
CA ARG A 91 -3.92 -10.14 25.94
C ARG A 91 -5.05 -11.08 26.33
N PHE A 92 -4.75 -12.15 27.07
CA PHE A 92 -5.73 -13.18 27.43
C PHE A 92 -6.34 -12.97 28.82
N GLY A 93 -5.96 -11.89 29.52
CA GLY A 93 -6.49 -11.57 30.85
C GLY A 93 -6.14 -12.60 31.94
N VAL A 94 -5.02 -13.30 31.81
CA VAL A 94 -4.52 -14.30 32.77
C VAL A 94 -3.28 -13.79 33.50
N SER A 95 -2.91 -14.42 34.63
CA SER A 95 -1.64 -14.11 35.28
C SER A 95 -0.47 -14.81 34.57
N GLU A 96 0.73 -14.24 34.65
CA GLU A 96 1.94 -14.91 34.13
C GLU A 96 2.20 -16.26 34.81
N GLY A 97 1.87 -16.36 36.10
CA GLY A 97 2.00 -17.60 36.87
C GLY A 97 1.09 -18.71 36.34
N ASP A 98 -0.18 -18.38 36.09
CA ASP A 98 -1.15 -19.33 35.54
C ASP A 98 -0.76 -19.75 34.12
N LEU A 99 -0.31 -18.80 33.30
CA LEU A 99 0.14 -19.09 31.93
C LEU A 99 1.35 -20.04 31.92
N ARG A 100 2.30 -19.88 32.85
CA ARG A 100 3.46 -20.78 33.00
C ARG A 100 3.06 -22.14 33.59
N ALA A 101 2.17 -22.15 34.57
CA ALA A 101 1.65 -23.40 35.15
C ALA A 101 0.94 -24.26 34.10
N ALA A 102 0.19 -23.61 33.19
CA ALA A 102 -0.46 -24.27 32.07
C ALA A 102 0.51 -24.72 30.95
N ASN A 103 1.70 -24.11 30.86
CA ASN A 103 2.67 -24.35 29.79
C ASN A 103 4.10 -24.55 30.37
N PRO A 104 4.44 -25.74 30.89
CA PRO A 104 5.74 -26.01 31.50
C PRO A 104 6.95 -25.87 30.56
N SER A 105 6.72 -25.81 29.24
CA SER A 105 7.75 -25.53 28.23
C SER A 105 8.21 -24.08 28.21
N LEU A 106 7.44 -23.15 28.81
CA LEU A 106 7.85 -21.76 28.95
C LEU A 106 8.95 -21.62 30.01
N PRO A 107 10.02 -20.85 29.74
CA PRO A 107 11.13 -20.72 30.68
C PRO A 107 10.66 -20.00 31.94
N MET A 108 10.83 -20.60 33.13
CA MET A 108 10.49 -19.99 34.43
C MET A 108 11.11 -18.60 34.60
N THR A 109 12.33 -18.44 34.09
CA THR A 109 13.07 -17.18 34.02
C THR A 109 13.22 -16.77 32.56
N GLY A 110 12.55 -15.69 32.14
CA GLY A 110 12.61 -15.21 30.76
C GLY A 110 11.28 -14.62 30.29
N VAL A 111 11.38 -13.65 29.38
CA VAL A 111 10.22 -12.87 28.92
C VAL A 111 9.74 -13.35 27.55
N LEU A 112 10.66 -13.79 26.67
CA LEU A 112 10.36 -14.13 25.28
C LEU A 112 9.83 -15.57 25.13
N VAL A 113 8.83 -15.74 24.28
CA VAL A 113 8.26 -17.03 23.90
C VAL A 113 8.87 -17.51 22.59
N ALA A 114 9.24 -18.79 22.51
CA ALA A 114 9.71 -19.38 21.27
C ALA A 114 8.59 -19.32 20.20
N PRO A 115 8.84 -18.77 18.99
CA PRO A 115 7.82 -18.65 17.95
C PRO A 115 7.27 -20.01 17.51
N GLY A 116 5.97 -20.08 17.22
CA GLY A 116 5.29 -21.29 16.79
C GLY A 116 4.92 -22.28 17.90
N SER A 117 5.19 -21.95 19.16
CA SER A 117 4.76 -22.73 20.33
C SER A 117 3.24 -22.75 20.41
N ASN A 118 2.65 -23.92 20.63
CA ASN A 118 1.22 -24.04 20.90
C ASN A 118 0.98 -23.90 22.41
N LEU A 119 0.42 -22.78 22.84
CA LEU A 119 0.24 -22.42 24.24
C LEU A 119 -1.22 -22.53 24.66
N LEU A 120 -1.47 -23.16 25.80
CA LEU A 120 -2.75 -23.10 26.48
C LEU A 120 -2.88 -21.74 27.19
N VAL A 121 -3.67 -20.83 26.65
CA VAL A 121 -3.75 -19.44 27.14
C VAL A 121 -4.93 -19.17 28.04
N SER A 122 -6.00 -19.95 27.92
CA SER A 122 -7.14 -19.88 28.83
C SER A 122 -7.80 -21.24 29.00
N MET A 123 -8.20 -21.54 30.23
CA MET A 123 -9.07 -22.66 30.56
C MET A 123 -10.56 -22.26 30.53
N PHE A 124 -10.86 -20.98 30.33
CA PHE A 124 -12.20 -20.45 30.15
C PHE A 124 -12.53 -20.37 28.65
N ASP A 125 -13.70 -20.88 28.29
CA ASP A 125 -14.29 -20.73 26.97
C ASP A 125 -14.82 -19.29 26.83
N PHE A 126 -14.08 -18.44 26.13
CA PHE A 126 -14.72 -17.28 25.51
C PHE A 126 -15.58 -17.87 24.39
N SER A 127 -16.90 -17.89 24.55
CA SER A 127 -17.84 -18.36 23.52
C SER A 127 -17.82 -17.54 22.21
N VAL A 128 -16.76 -16.76 22.00
CA VAL A 128 -16.41 -16.06 20.77
C VAL A 128 -15.38 -16.94 20.04
N PRO A 129 -15.72 -17.51 18.88
CA PRO A 129 -14.74 -18.26 18.09
C PRO A 129 -13.54 -17.36 17.77
N PRO A 130 -12.32 -17.93 17.70
CA PRO A 130 -11.12 -17.16 17.37
C PRO A 130 -11.35 -16.41 16.06
N GLN A 131 -11.25 -15.08 16.11
CA GLN A 131 -11.39 -14.27 14.91
C GLN A 131 -10.19 -14.56 13.99
N PRO A 132 -10.41 -14.75 12.67
CA PRO A 132 -9.30 -14.94 11.76
C PRO A 132 -8.40 -13.71 11.76
N GLN A 133 -7.08 -13.91 11.69
CA GLN A 133 -6.15 -12.80 11.49
C GLN A 133 -6.40 -12.17 10.12
N ILE A 134 -6.99 -10.96 10.11
CA ILE A 134 -7.30 -10.22 8.88
C ILE A 134 -6.04 -9.58 8.29
N ILE A 135 -5.18 -9.03 9.14
CA ILE A 135 -3.93 -8.35 8.74
C ILE A 135 -2.74 -9.06 9.38
N PRO A 136 -1.86 -9.71 8.59
CA PRO A 136 -0.61 -10.25 9.09
C PRO A 136 0.30 -9.14 9.64
N ASP A 137 1.04 -9.44 10.72
CA ASP A 137 1.92 -8.46 11.38
C ASP A 137 2.92 -7.79 10.43
N ASN A 138 3.50 -8.57 9.51
CA ASN A 138 4.47 -8.07 8.52
C ASN A 138 3.85 -7.14 7.47
N THR A 139 2.51 -7.12 7.34
CA THR A 139 1.79 -6.22 6.44
C THR A 139 1.34 -4.93 7.12
N PHE A 140 1.38 -4.86 8.46
CA PHE A 140 1.02 -3.66 9.20
C PHE A 140 2.16 -2.63 9.22
N VAL A 141 3.38 -3.05 9.53
CA VAL A 141 4.52 -2.16 9.80
C VAL A 141 5.21 -1.70 8.51
N TYR A 142 5.70 -0.46 8.49
CA TYR A 142 6.59 0.03 7.44
C TYR A 142 7.97 -0.62 7.55
N GLY A 143 8.42 -1.31 6.50
CA GLY A 143 9.67 -2.04 6.48
C GLY A 143 10.44 -1.93 5.15
N PRO A 144 11.51 -2.72 4.98
CA PRO A 144 12.38 -2.65 3.80
C PRO A 144 11.69 -3.08 2.50
N LEU A 145 10.63 -3.90 2.59
CA LEU A 145 9.86 -4.34 1.42
C LEU A 145 9.13 -3.17 0.73
N GLN A 146 8.78 -2.13 1.49
CA GLN A 146 8.13 -0.93 0.95
C GLN A 146 9.09 -0.06 0.15
N GLU A 147 10.42 -0.24 0.31
CA GLU A 147 11.42 0.44 -0.51
C GLU A 147 11.60 -0.25 -1.87
N LEU A 148 11.44 -1.57 -1.90
CA LEU A 148 11.52 -2.38 -3.12
C LEU A 148 10.31 -2.17 -4.04
N TYR A 149 9.15 -1.89 -3.45
CA TYR A 149 7.94 -1.52 -4.18
C TYR A 149 7.38 -0.23 -3.58
N PRO A 150 7.81 0.96 -4.06
CA PRO A 150 7.40 2.25 -3.52
C PRO A 150 5.95 2.58 -3.90
N VAL A 151 5.24 3.29 -3.00
CA VAL A 151 3.80 3.61 -3.18
C VAL A 151 3.51 4.56 -4.35
N ILE A 152 4.55 5.19 -4.93
CA ILE A 152 4.40 6.03 -6.12
C ILE A 152 3.75 5.26 -7.28
N ASN A 153 4.03 3.96 -7.41
CA ASN A 153 3.43 3.11 -8.42
C ASN A 153 1.92 2.96 -8.21
N ASP A 154 1.50 2.79 -6.95
CA ASP A 154 0.08 2.71 -6.58
C ASP A 154 -0.60 4.08 -6.76
N GLY A 155 0.10 5.18 -6.46
CA GLY A 155 -0.36 6.55 -6.70
C GLY A 155 -0.61 6.85 -8.18
N ALA A 156 0.20 6.29 -9.09
CA ALA A 156 -0.01 6.41 -10.53
C ALA A 156 -1.23 5.62 -11.05
N GLN A 157 -1.67 4.60 -10.31
CA GLN A 157 -2.87 3.81 -10.61
C GLN A 157 -4.13 4.31 -9.89
N ALA A 158 -4.00 5.34 -9.06
CA ALA A 158 -5.10 5.83 -8.26
C ALA A 158 -6.17 6.52 -9.11
N GLY A 159 -7.40 6.45 -8.61
CA GLY A 159 -8.55 7.15 -9.17
C GLY A 159 -8.34 8.68 -9.18
N PRO A 160 -9.15 9.39 -9.97
CA PRO A 160 -8.99 10.82 -10.20
C PRO A 160 -9.07 11.65 -8.91
N TRP A 161 -9.80 11.19 -7.89
CA TRP A 161 -9.87 11.90 -6.62
C TRP A 161 -8.52 11.95 -5.91
N LEU A 162 -7.87 10.80 -5.63
CA LEU A 162 -6.60 10.79 -4.92
C LEU A 162 -5.51 11.54 -5.72
N ALA A 163 -5.56 11.45 -7.04
CA ALA A 163 -4.70 12.21 -7.95
C ALA A 163 -4.96 13.72 -7.95
N SER A 164 -6.14 14.17 -7.49
CA SER A 164 -6.52 15.58 -7.34
C SER A 164 -6.25 16.16 -5.95
N VAL A 165 -6.04 15.32 -4.94
CA VAL A 165 -5.70 15.77 -3.59
C VAL A 165 -4.42 16.59 -3.63
N ARG A 166 -4.48 17.81 -3.10
CA ARG A 166 -3.34 18.70 -2.94
C ARG A 166 -3.33 19.19 -1.51
N GLU A 167 -2.43 18.63 -0.71
CA GLU A 167 -2.27 19.06 0.68
C GLU A 167 -1.16 20.10 0.80
N LYS A 168 -1.33 21.03 1.73
CA LYS A 168 -0.29 22.01 2.05
C LYS A 168 0.79 21.31 2.88
N ASP A 169 2.03 21.36 2.40
CA ASP A 169 3.20 21.00 3.21
C ASP A 169 4.05 22.26 3.47
N GLY A 170 3.98 22.80 4.69
CA GLY A 170 4.63 24.07 5.05
C GLY A 170 4.10 25.29 4.28
N GLU A 171 4.98 26.24 3.95
CA GLU A 171 4.58 27.51 3.30
C GLU A 171 4.45 27.43 1.78
N THR A 172 5.08 26.47 1.10
CA THR A 172 4.96 26.36 -0.37
C THR A 172 5.28 24.96 -0.89
N TYR A 173 4.45 23.96 -0.58
CA TYR A 173 4.43 22.71 -1.34
C TYR A 173 2.99 22.19 -1.45
N ARG A 174 2.59 21.82 -2.67
CA ARG A 174 1.40 20.99 -2.90
C ARG A 174 1.89 19.55 -2.98
N ALA A 175 1.73 18.78 -1.92
CA ALA A 175 1.97 17.34 -1.96
C ALA A 175 0.77 16.66 -2.63
N ASP A 176 1.05 15.76 -3.57
CA ASP A 176 0.02 14.88 -4.14
C ASP A 176 -0.51 13.92 -3.06
N GLY A 177 -1.75 13.44 -3.20
CA GLY A 177 -2.37 12.55 -2.22
C GLY A 177 -1.51 11.33 -1.86
N TRP A 178 -0.86 10.71 -2.84
CA TRP A 178 0.05 9.58 -2.58
C TRP A 178 1.30 9.99 -1.78
N GLN A 179 1.81 11.22 -1.93
CA GLN A 179 2.96 11.72 -1.18
C GLN A 179 2.60 11.97 0.27
N VAL A 180 1.41 12.52 0.53
CA VAL A 180 0.86 12.69 1.88
C VAL A 180 0.73 11.33 2.57
N LEU A 181 0.24 10.34 1.83
CA LEU A 181 0.13 8.96 2.29
C LEU A 181 1.50 8.35 2.61
N GLN A 182 2.47 8.51 1.71
CA GLN A 182 3.84 8.04 1.91
C GLN A 182 4.51 8.71 3.12
N LYS A 183 4.26 10.00 3.34
CA LYS A 183 4.79 10.76 4.47
C LYS A 183 4.22 10.23 5.79
N ALA A 184 2.90 10.02 5.88
CA ALA A 184 2.30 9.43 7.07
C ALA A 184 2.81 8.01 7.33
N ALA A 185 2.91 7.19 6.28
CA ALA A 185 3.44 5.83 6.36
C ALA A 185 4.84 5.79 6.99
N ARG A 186 5.74 6.69 6.57
CA ARG A 186 7.08 6.82 7.16
C ARG A 186 7.05 7.36 8.58
N ASN A 187 6.30 8.42 8.84
CA ASN A 187 6.27 9.09 10.14
C ASN A 187 5.70 8.21 11.25
N TYR A 188 4.75 7.35 10.92
CA TYR A 188 4.03 6.51 11.87
C TYR A 188 4.36 5.01 11.74
N SER A 189 5.40 4.68 10.95
CA SER A 189 5.88 3.32 10.73
C SER A 189 4.79 2.32 10.33
N ILE A 190 3.88 2.74 9.45
CA ILE A 190 2.76 1.91 8.97
C ILE A 190 2.88 1.68 7.46
N ASN A 191 2.46 0.50 6.99
CA ASN A 191 2.51 0.15 5.58
C ASN A 191 1.59 1.06 4.74
N PRO A 192 2.09 1.77 3.72
CA PRO A 192 1.27 2.67 2.92
C PRO A 192 0.17 1.92 2.15
N ARG A 193 0.38 0.64 1.80
CA ARG A 193 -0.66 -0.16 1.12
C ARG A 193 -1.83 -0.49 2.03
N LEU A 194 -1.58 -0.64 3.33
CA LEU A 194 -2.66 -0.77 4.31
C LEU A 194 -3.51 0.51 4.35
N LEU A 195 -2.88 1.69 4.24
CA LEU A 195 -3.60 2.97 4.18
C LEU A 195 -4.41 3.11 2.89
N LEU A 196 -3.89 2.67 1.75
CA LEU A 196 -4.63 2.65 0.49
C LEU A 196 -5.81 1.67 0.54
N ALA A 197 -5.60 0.47 1.08
CA ALA A 197 -6.66 -0.50 1.27
C ALA A 197 -7.74 0.01 2.23
N LEU A 198 -7.35 0.69 3.30
CA LEU A 198 -8.30 1.30 4.23
C LEU A 198 -9.06 2.47 3.60
N LEU A 199 -8.40 3.30 2.79
CA LEU A 199 -9.04 4.37 2.04
C LEU A 199 -10.10 3.82 1.10
N GLU A 200 -9.77 2.76 0.35
CA GLU A 200 -10.72 2.06 -0.51
C GLU A 200 -11.88 1.47 0.30
N TYR A 201 -11.59 0.79 1.41
CA TYR A 201 -12.61 0.16 2.24
C TYR A 201 -13.58 1.17 2.88
N GLN A 202 -13.09 2.32 3.35
CA GLN A 202 -13.91 3.30 4.07
C GLN A 202 -14.71 4.20 3.14
N SER A 203 -14.15 4.59 2.01
CA SER A 203 -14.75 5.61 1.15
C SER A 203 -14.72 5.28 -0.34
N GLY A 204 -14.06 4.20 -0.76
CA GLY A 204 -13.92 3.85 -2.18
C GLY A 204 -13.09 4.85 -2.98
N LEU A 205 -12.31 5.69 -2.31
CA LEU A 205 -11.64 6.83 -2.95
C LEU A 205 -10.30 6.51 -3.59
N TYR A 206 -9.78 5.29 -3.38
CA TYR A 206 -8.57 4.87 -4.07
C TYR A 206 -8.89 4.52 -5.53
N THR A 207 -10.00 3.83 -5.81
CA THR A 207 -10.41 3.48 -7.18
C THR A 207 -11.55 4.34 -7.74
N GLY A 208 -12.30 5.02 -6.87
CA GLY A 208 -13.50 5.77 -7.23
C GLY A 208 -13.25 7.06 -8.03
N ASN A 209 -14.27 7.45 -8.81
CA ASN A 209 -14.17 8.56 -9.75
C ASN A 209 -14.74 9.89 -9.24
N ALA A 210 -15.76 9.84 -8.38
CA ALA A 210 -16.44 11.04 -7.88
C ALA A 210 -16.88 10.82 -6.42
N PRO A 211 -16.27 11.53 -5.45
CA PRO A 211 -16.70 11.50 -4.06
C PRO A 211 -18.01 12.25 -3.83
N SER A 212 -18.75 11.86 -2.80
CA SER A 212 -19.64 12.78 -2.10
C SER A 212 -18.83 13.78 -1.27
N LYS A 213 -19.44 14.93 -0.93
CA LYS A 213 -18.83 15.95 -0.06
C LYS A 213 -18.39 15.38 1.30
N GLU A 214 -19.14 14.39 1.82
CA GLU A 214 -18.77 13.70 3.05
C GLU A 214 -17.51 12.86 2.87
N GLN A 215 -17.40 12.09 1.78
CA GLN A 215 -16.20 11.30 1.46
C GLN A 215 -14.96 12.18 1.25
N GLU A 216 -15.09 13.37 0.64
CA GLU A 216 -13.96 14.31 0.53
C GLU A 216 -13.52 14.87 1.88
N THR A 217 -14.49 15.15 2.75
CA THR A 217 -14.22 15.74 4.07
C THR A 217 -13.64 14.69 5.02
N TYR A 218 -14.16 13.46 4.95
CA TYR A 218 -13.85 12.35 5.85
C TYR A 218 -13.48 11.06 5.08
N PRO A 219 -12.40 11.04 4.28
CA PRO A 219 -11.96 9.87 3.51
C PRO A 219 -11.74 8.58 4.31
N PHE A 220 -11.49 8.68 5.62
CA PHE A 220 -11.33 7.53 6.52
C PHE A 220 -12.50 7.35 7.50
N GLY A 221 -13.58 8.12 7.34
CA GLY A 221 -14.80 8.00 8.13
C GLY A 221 -14.73 8.56 9.55
N LEU A 222 -13.67 9.29 9.93
CA LEU A 222 -13.58 9.93 11.24
C LEU A 222 -14.40 11.23 11.22
N LYS A 223 -15.67 11.16 11.61
CA LYS A 223 -16.66 12.25 11.49
C LYS A 223 -16.55 13.31 12.59
N ASP A 224 -15.34 13.70 12.96
CA ASP A 224 -15.08 14.87 13.82
C ASP A 224 -14.61 16.04 12.95
N TRP A 225 -15.15 17.23 13.18
CA TRP A 225 -14.77 18.43 12.43
C TRP A 225 -13.27 18.77 12.59
N GLN A 226 -12.65 18.39 13.71
CA GLN A 226 -11.22 18.56 13.95
C GLN A 226 -10.37 17.65 13.06
N ASP A 227 -10.94 16.54 12.60
CA ASP A 227 -10.28 15.57 11.74
C ASP A 227 -10.56 15.81 10.25
N ALA A 228 -11.30 16.86 9.88
CA ALA A 228 -11.62 17.16 8.49
C ALA A 228 -10.34 17.41 7.65
N GLY A 229 -10.36 16.91 6.41
CA GLY A 229 -9.25 17.01 5.45
C GLY A 229 -8.39 15.75 5.40
N PHE A 230 -7.78 15.48 4.24
CA PHE A 230 -7.14 14.19 3.98
C PHE A 230 -5.95 13.93 4.90
N ALA A 231 -5.08 14.92 5.12
CA ALA A 231 -3.95 14.77 6.04
C ALA A 231 -4.37 14.50 7.51
N ASN A 232 -5.43 15.18 7.98
CA ASN A 232 -5.93 15.00 9.34
C ASN A 232 -6.61 13.65 9.54
N GLN A 233 -7.46 13.24 8.59
CA GLN A 233 -8.07 11.91 8.57
C GLN A 233 -7.02 10.80 8.56
N LEU A 234 -5.97 10.97 7.75
CA LEU A 234 -4.89 10.01 7.66
C LEU A 234 -4.13 9.91 8.99
N ARG A 235 -3.80 11.04 9.61
CA ARG A 235 -3.20 11.07 10.95
C ARG A 235 -4.09 10.35 11.97
N GLY A 236 -5.38 10.70 12.05
CA GLY A 236 -6.32 10.09 12.99
C GLY A 236 -6.45 8.58 12.77
N ALA A 237 -6.60 8.15 11.53
CA ALA A 237 -6.73 6.73 11.17
C ALA A 237 -5.48 5.95 11.57
N VAL A 238 -4.30 6.48 11.28
CA VAL A 238 -3.03 5.84 11.62
C VAL A 238 -2.81 5.77 13.13
N LEU A 239 -3.16 6.82 13.88
CA LEU A 239 -3.06 6.80 15.34
C LEU A 239 -3.97 5.72 15.93
N LEU A 240 -5.21 5.61 15.45
CA LEU A 240 -6.15 4.58 15.89
C LEU A 240 -5.65 3.17 15.56
N LEU A 241 -5.13 2.96 14.34
CA LEU A 241 -4.54 1.69 13.93
C LEU A 241 -3.34 1.32 14.81
N ASN A 242 -2.45 2.27 15.07
CA ASN A 242 -1.25 2.06 15.88
C ASN A 242 -1.60 1.77 17.34
N GLU A 243 -2.57 2.48 17.92
CA GLU A 243 -3.04 2.21 19.27
C GLU A 243 -3.58 0.78 19.40
N GLY A 244 -4.42 0.35 18.46
CA GLY A 244 -4.92 -1.02 18.42
C GLY A 244 -3.81 -2.05 18.24
N TYR A 245 -2.96 -1.88 17.23
CA TYR A 245 -1.90 -2.84 16.90
C TYR A 245 -0.86 -2.94 18.01
N TYR A 246 -0.24 -1.83 18.42
CA TYR A 246 0.83 -1.85 19.42
C TYR A 246 0.30 -2.13 20.82
N GLY A 247 -0.90 -1.65 21.16
CA GLY A 247 -1.56 -2.00 22.42
C GLY A 247 -1.84 -3.50 22.51
N TRP A 248 -2.34 -4.10 21.42
CA TRP A 248 -2.53 -5.56 21.36
C TRP A 248 -1.19 -6.27 21.47
N ARG A 249 -0.17 -5.86 20.68
CA ARG A 249 1.18 -6.45 20.73
C ARG A 249 1.80 -6.41 22.12
N ALA A 250 1.60 -5.32 22.87
CA ALA A 250 2.10 -5.15 24.23
C ALA A 250 1.23 -5.84 25.30
N GLY A 251 0.03 -6.31 24.97
CA GLY A 251 -0.93 -6.85 25.95
C GLY A 251 -1.52 -5.78 26.87
N THR A 252 -1.43 -4.50 26.49
CA THR A 252 -1.97 -3.37 27.27
C THR A 252 -3.35 -2.94 26.79
N LEU A 253 -3.78 -3.41 25.61
CA LEU A 253 -5.09 -3.10 25.06
C LEU A 253 -6.19 -3.82 25.84
N ARG A 254 -6.91 -3.07 26.67
CA ARG A 254 -8.03 -3.59 27.47
C ARG A 254 -9.38 -3.39 26.80
N SER A 255 -9.50 -2.34 26.00
CA SER A 255 -10.65 -2.09 25.15
C SER A 255 -10.35 -1.07 24.06
N LEU A 256 -10.96 -1.26 22.90
CA LEU A 256 -11.13 -0.20 21.89
C LEU A 256 -12.60 0.18 21.86
N THR A 257 -12.88 1.48 21.73
CA THR A 257 -14.22 1.98 21.41
C THR A 257 -14.26 2.27 19.91
N PRO A 258 -14.90 1.44 19.08
CA PRO A 258 -15.14 1.74 17.68
C PRO A 258 -16.10 2.92 17.57
N ALA A 259 -16.07 3.61 16.42
CA ALA A 259 -17.04 4.65 16.07
C ALA A 259 -18.52 4.18 16.14
N ALA A 260 -18.77 2.86 16.11
CA ALA A 260 -20.09 2.23 16.26
C ALA A 260 -20.50 1.92 17.72
N GLY A 261 -19.70 2.27 18.73
CA GLY A 261 -20.11 2.27 20.14
C GLY A 261 -20.01 0.95 20.91
N TRP A 262 -19.29 -0.07 20.41
CA TRP A 262 -19.15 -1.36 21.12
C TRP A 262 -17.73 -1.62 21.61
N GLY A 263 -17.54 -1.63 22.94
CA GLY A 263 -16.27 -1.96 23.57
C GLY A 263 -15.83 -3.40 23.27
N TRP A 264 -14.74 -3.55 22.52
CA TRP A 264 -14.08 -4.85 22.38
C TRP A 264 -13.35 -5.18 23.68
N ARG A 265 -13.48 -6.39 24.19
CA ARG A 265 -12.51 -7.01 25.11
C ARG A 265 -11.89 -8.21 24.37
N PRO A 266 -10.56 -8.35 24.37
CA PRO A 266 -9.90 -9.50 23.77
C PRO A 266 -10.31 -10.81 24.45
#